data_AF-A0A7X9CHQ4-F1
#
_entry.id   AF-A0A7X9CHQ4-F1
#
_cell.length_a   1.000
_cell.length_b   1.000
_cell.length_c   1.000
_cell.angle_alpha   90.00
_cell.angle_beta   90.00
_cell.angle_gamma   90.00
#
_symmetry.space_group_name_H-M   'P 1'
#
loop_
_entity.id
_entity.type
_entity.pdbx_description
1 polymer ?
#
loop_
_entity_poly.entity_id
_entity_poly.type
_entity_poly.pdbx_seq_one_letter_code
_entity_poly.pdbx_strand_id
1 'polypeptide(L)' 'GRKVTEREELDGAIDEMLSHKGAYLLEVVVETKGMVYPMIPSGGCVTNILLGNGYKL' A
#
# COMPACT_ATOMS: atom_id res chain seq x y z
N GLY A 1 9.64 -13.96 -11.71
CA GLY A 1 8.44 -13.36 -11.11
C GLY A 1 8.11 -14.11 -9.85
N ARG A 2 7.59 -13.43 -8.83
CA ARG A 2 7.46 -13.96 -7.47
C ARG A 2 6.12 -13.54 -6.87
N LYS A 3 5.56 -14.40 -6.01
CA LYS A 3 4.38 -14.10 -5.20
C LYS A 3 4.77 -13.99 -3.73
N VAL A 4 4.31 -12.95 -3.06
CA VAL A 4 4.54 -12.68 -1.64
C VAL A 4 3.22 -12.71 -0.91
N THR A 5 3.10 -13.55 0.11
CA THR A 5 1.91 -13.65 0.97
C THR A 5 2.16 -13.16 2.39
N GLU A 6 3.39 -13.26 2.87
CA GLU A 6 3.81 -12.85 4.21
C GLU A 6 4.60 -11.55 4.18
N ARG A 7 4.46 -10.72 5.21
CA ARG A 7 5.07 -9.38 5.26
C ARG A 7 6.59 -9.44 5.33
N GLU A 8 7.12 -10.45 6.00
CA GLU A 8 8.55 -10.68 6.24
C GLU A 8 9.32 -10.98 4.95
N GLU A 9 8.65 -11.55 3.95
CA GLU A 9 9.27 -11.93 2.68
C GLU A 9 9.35 -10.76 1.67
N LEU A 10 8.64 -9.67 1.93
CA LEU A 10 8.46 -8.59 0.97
C LEU A 10 9.77 -7.87 0.65
N ASP A 11 10.56 -7.53 1.66
CA ASP A 11 11.78 -6.74 1.45
C ASP A 11 12.77 -7.50 0.56
N GLY A 12 12.98 -8.79 0.84
CA GLY A 12 13.83 -9.65 0.01
C GLY A 12 13.27 -9.88 -1.39
N ALA A 13 11.94 -9.93 -1.55
CA ALA A 13 11.31 -10.06 -2.86
C ALA A 13 11.44 -8.79 -3.72
N ILE A 14 11.41 -7.61 -3.09
CA ILE A 14 11.68 -6.32 -3.75
C ILE A 14 13.14 -6.26 -4.22
N ASP A 15 14.09 -6.65 -3.38
CA ASP A 15 15.52 -6.67 -3.74
C ASP A 15 15.81 -7.61 -4.92
N GLU A 16 15.19 -8.79 -4.94
CA GLU A 16 15.29 -9.74 -6.06
C GLU A 16 14.73 -9.16 -7.36
N MET A 17 13.56 -8.51 -7.30
CA MET A 17 12.94 -7.85 -8.44
C MET A 17 13.83 -6.73 -9.00
N LEU A 18 14.39 -5.87 -8.14
CA LEU A 18 15.25 -4.76 -8.55
C LEU A 18 16.59 -5.24 -9.11
N SER A 19 17.10 -6.38 -8.63
CA SER A 19 18.36 -6.97 -9.11
C SER A 19 18.21 -7.70 -10.45
N HIS A 20 16.99 -8.05 -10.85
CA HIS A 20 16.73 -8.79 -12.08
C HIS A 20 16.87 -7.90 -13.32
N LYS A 21 17.78 -8.27 -14.24
CA LYS A 21 18.00 -7.53 -15.49
C LYS A 21 16.99 -7.94 -16.57
N GLY A 22 15.75 -7.46 -16.46
CA GLY A 22 14.69 -7.69 -17.43
C GLY A 22 13.29 -7.51 -16.83
N ALA A 23 12.25 -7.74 -17.64
CA ALA A 23 10.87 -7.70 -17.14
C ALA A 23 10.67 -8.67 -15.98
N TYR A 24 10.06 -8.18 -14.90
CA TYR A 24 9.79 -8.94 -13.69
C TYR A 24 8.38 -8.63 -13.20
N LEU A 25 7.65 -9.66 -12.77
CA LEU A 25 6.33 -9.53 -12.16
C LEU A 25 6.41 -9.95 -10.69
N LEU A 26 6.09 -9.03 -9.79
CA LEU A 26 5.97 -9.28 -8.36
C LEU A 26 4.49 -9.17 -7.96
N GLU A 27 3.89 -10.30 -7.59
CA GLU A 27 2.53 -10.37 -7.06
C GLU A 27 2.60 -10.26 -5.53
N VAL A 28 2.03 -9.19 -4.96
CA VAL A 28 2.00 -8.99 -3.50
C VAL A 28 0.56 -9.12 -3.02
N VAL A 29 0.30 -10.08 -2.13
CA VAL A 29 -0.99 -10.23 -1.48
C VAL A 29 -1.08 -9.24 -0.33
N VAL A 30 -2.01 -8.30 -0.44
CA VAL A 30 -2.26 -7.28 0.58
C VAL A 30 -3.66 -7.46 1.16
N GLU A 31 -3.91 -6.82 2.31
CA GLU A 31 -5.25 -6.79 2.89
C GLU A 31 -6.26 -6.14 1.93
N THR A 32 -7.40 -6.80 1.73
CA THR A 32 -8.43 -6.35 0.76
C THR A 32 -9.26 -5.17 1.27
N LYS A 33 -9.18 -4.83 2.55
CA LYS A 33 -9.95 -3.76 3.20
C LYS A 33 -9.02 -2.75 3.89
N GLY A 34 -8.25 -2.02 3.09
CA GLY A 34 -7.52 -0.83 3.54
C GLY A 34 -8.31 0.45 3.27
N MET A 35 -8.36 1.36 4.24
CA MET A 35 -8.82 2.73 3.99
C MET A 35 -7.61 3.59 3.55
N VAL A 36 -7.78 4.36 2.49
CA VAL A 36 -6.75 5.29 2.01
C VAL A 36 -6.91 6.61 2.75
N TYR A 37 -5.87 7.01 3.48
CA TYR A 37 -5.79 8.29 4.19
C TYR A 37 -4.59 9.11 3.67
N PRO A 38 -4.64 10.45 3.69
CA PRO A 38 -5.78 11.28 4.11
C PRO A 38 -6.91 11.32 3.07
N MET A 39 -8.15 11.46 3.54
CA MET A 39 -9.34 11.60 2.67
C MET A 39 -10.25 12.73 3.15
N ILE A 40 -10.71 13.57 2.22
CA ILE A 40 -11.82 14.50 2.47
C ILE A 40 -13.10 13.81 1.99
N PRO A 41 -14.13 13.63 2.85
CA PRO A 41 -15.38 13.01 2.44
C PRO A 41 -16.07 13.87 1.37
N SER A 42 -16.86 13.24 0.50
CA SER A 42 -17.59 13.96 -0.55
C SER A 42 -18.44 15.10 0.04
N GLY A 43 -18.28 16.30 -0.50
CA GLY A 43 -18.96 17.51 0.01
C GLY A 43 -18.31 18.15 1.25
N GLY A 44 -17.18 17.62 1.74
CA GLY A 44 -16.41 18.20 2.83
C GLY A 44 -15.49 19.34 2.39
N CYS A 45 -15.18 20.25 3.31
CA CYS A 45 -14.17 21.29 3.10
C CYS A 45 -12.76 20.74 3.36
N VAL A 46 -11.72 21.43 2.86
CA VAL A 46 -10.30 21.11 3.11
C VAL A 46 -9.90 21.07 4.58
N THR A 47 -10.73 21.62 5.46
CA THR A 47 -10.57 21.51 6.91
C THR A 47 -10.93 20.12 7.43
N ASN A 48 -11.86 19.42 6.79
CA ASN A 48 -12.44 18.17 7.29
C ASN A 48 -11.66 16.96 6.77
N ILE A 49 -10.37 16.90 7.08
CA ILE A 49 -9.48 15.82 6.63
C ILE A 49 -9.56 14.64 7.61
N LEU A 50 -9.81 13.45 7.08
CA LEU A 50 -9.65 12.19 7.82
C LEU A 50 -8.20 11.75 7.74
N LEU A 51 -7.51 11.64 8.87
CA LEU A 51 -6.08 11.25 8.93
C LEU A 51 -5.84 9.78 9.27
N GLY A 52 -6.90 8.99 9.46
CA GLY A 52 -6.82 7.61 9.93
C GLY A 52 -6.85 7.50 11.46
N ASN A 53 -7.19 6.30 11.97
CA ASN A 53 -7.26 5.99 13.41
C ASN A 53 -8.16 6.90 14.26
N GLY A 54 -9.18 7.52 13.65
CA GLY A 54 -10.18 8.35 14.34
C GLY A 54 -9.82 9.83 14.50
N TYR A 55 -8.65 10.27 14.01
CA TYR A 55 -8.25 11.67 14.07
C TYR A 55 -8.84 12.47 12.91
N LYS A 56 -9.45 13.62 13.24
CA LYS A 56 -9.98 14.62 12.31
C LYS A 56 -9.25 15.94 12.55
N LEU A 57 -8.87 16.62 11.47
CA LEU A 57 -8.52 18.05 11.52
C LEU A 57 -9.79 18.89 11.41
#